data_AF-F0F3H7-F1
#
_entry.id   AF-F0F3H7-F1
#
_cell.length_a   1.000
_cell.length_b   1.000
_cell.length_c   1.000
_cell.angle_alpha   90.00
_cell.angle_beta   90.00
_cell.angle_gamma   90.00
#
_symmetry.space_group_name_H-M   'P 1'
#
loop_
_entity.id
_entity.type
_entity.pdbx_description
1 polymer ?
#
loop_
_entity_poly.entity_id
_entity_poly.type
_entity_poly.pdbx_seq_one_letter_code
_entity_poly.pdbx_strand_id
1 'polypeptide(L)'
;MKQTALLFVFFLTLLSSCCNKTCQKPADSNPLDGLVLVDTTQMKSAFLGCIHRFIKQHPRDNAFILESGYGYEDHGVITNGVYINNDIFIIHPAYHDAFMGGEWSVDDMYPSHYFRIDDRIVFLCSRADSFTKQEKCRKAYHQIVPDSLRVRYDDLAFILVEHKGNKAVLLSGDEIRKRKICPISAFREVVKFMAPKVADEGLGNE
;
A
#
# COMPACT_ATOMS: atom_id res chain seq x y z
N MET A 1 -4.58 -68.29 -12.13
CA MET A 1 -4.47 -67.23 -13.16
C MET A 1 -5.70 -66.32 -13.29
N LYS A 2 -6.94 -66.74 -12.94
CA LYS A 2 -8.13 -65.88 -13.06
C LYS A 2 -8.26 -64.79 -11.98
N GLN A 3 -7.78 -65.04 -10.75
CA GLN A 3 -7.83 -64.04 -9.66
C GLN A 3 -6.80 -62.91 -9.80
N THR A 4 -5.61 -63.19 -10.35
CA THR A 4 -4.58 -62.17 -10.61
C THR A 4 -4.98 -61.23 -11.74
N ALA A 5 -5.71 -61.72 -12.74
CA ALA A 5 -6.25 -60.90 -13.82
C ALA A 5 -7.35 -59.94 -13.33
N LEU A 6 -8.21 -60.36 -12.39
CA LEU A 6 -9.26 -59.51 -11.82
C LEU A 6 -8.69 -58.34 -11.00
N LEU A 7 -7.64 -58.61 -10.22
CA LEU A 7 -6.95 -57.61 -9.40
C LEU A 7 -6.25 -56.54 -10.26
N PHE A 8 -5.70 -56.95 -11.41
CA PHE A 8 -5.05 -56.05 -12.36
C PHE A 8 -6.05 -55.12 -13.05
N VAL A 9 -7.23 -55.63 -13.43
CA VAL A 9 -8.31 -54.83 -14.05
C VAL A 9 -8.91 -53.84 -13.04
N PHE A 10 -9.00 -54.21 -11.76
CA PHE A 10 -9.45 -53.31 -10.69
C PHE A 10 -8.46 -52.17 -10.42
N PHE A 11 -7.15 -52.44 -10.47
CA PHE A 11 -6.12 -51.39 -10.35
C PHE A 11 -6.08 -50.43 -11.57
N LEU A 12 -6.29 -50.95 -12.78
CA LEU A 12 -6.35 -50.14 -14.01
C LEU A 12 -7.55 -49.18 -14.04
N THR A 13 -8.71 -49.61 -13.51
CA THR A 13 -9.90 -48.76 -13.42
C THR A 13 -9.76 -47.67 -12.35
N LEU A 14 -9.11 -47.95 -11.21
CA LEU A 14 -8.78 -46.96 -10.18
C LEU A 14 -7.80 -45.88 -10.67
N LEU A 15 -6.82 -46.24 -11.51
CA LEU A 15 -5.87 -45.29 -12.10
C LEU A 15 -6.50 -44.42 -13.20
N SER A 16 -7.52 -44.92 -13.91
CA SER A 16 -8.26 -44.13 -14.92
C SER A 16 -9.18 -43.05 -14.31
N SER A 17 -9.55 -43.21 -13.03
CA SER A 17 -10.38 -42.23 -12.30
C SER A 17 -9.57 -41.03 -11.77
N CYS A 18 -8.24 -41.03 -11.93
CA CYS A 18 -7.36 -39.91 -11.52
C CYS A 18 -7.08 -38.90 -12.66
N CYS A 19 -7.70 -39.05 -13.84
CA CYS A 19 -7.50 -38.17 -15.00
C CYS A 19 -8.78 -37.48 -15.50
N ASN A 20 -9.74 -37.23 -14.62
CA ASN A 20 -10.78 -36.22 -14.85
C ASN A 20 -10.74 -35.16 -13.74
N LYS A 21 -9.57 -34.53 -13.57
CA LYS A 21 -9.60 -33.10 -13.27
C LYS A 21 -10.03 -32.43 -14.57
N THR A 22 -11.35 -32.33 -14.76
CA THR A 22 -11.86 -31.11 -15.38
C THR A 22 -11.15 -30.00 -14.64
N CYS A 23 -10.20 -29.32 -15.30
CA CYS A 23 -9.72 -28.03 -14.85
C CYS A 23 -10.98 -27.16 -14.86
N GLN A 24 -11.76 -27.24 -13.80
CA GLN A 24 -12.60 -26.12 -13.40
C GLN A 24 -11.60 -24.99 -13.34
N LYS A 25 -11.76 -24.01 -14.25
CA LYS A 25 -11.23 -22.67 -14.00
C LYS A 25 -11.50 -22.43 -12.52
N PRO A 26 -10.48 -22.11 -11.69
CA PRO A 26 -10.77 -21.68 -10.34
C PRO A 26 -11.85 -20.60 -10.49
N ALA A 27 -13.01 -20.81 -9.85
CA ALA A 27 -14.12 -19.86 -9.88
C ALA A 27 -13.51 -18.47 -9.75
N ASP A 28 -13.80 -17.56 -10.69
CA ASP A 28 -13.11 -16.28 -10.87
C ASP A 28 -12.88 -15.64 -9.49
N SER A 29 -11.70 -15.86 -8.92
CA SER A 29 -11.42 -15.49 -7.54
C SER A 29 -11.42 -13.98 -7.54
N ASN A 30 -12.26 -13.36 -6.71
CA ASN A 30 -12.34 -11.91 -6.67
C ASN A 30 -10.93 -11.41 -6.34
N PRO A 31 -10.32 -10.53 -7.16
CA PRO A 31 -8.97 -10.03 -6.93
C PRO A 31 -8.76 -9.47 -5.51
N LEU A 32 -9.84 -9.01 -4.88
CA LEU A 32 -9.85 -8.46 -3.53
C LEU A 32 -9.84 -9.50 -2.40
N ASP A 33 -10.06 -10.80 -2.68
CA ASP A 33 -10.09 -11.87 -1.66
C ASP A 33 -8.75 -12.02 -0.92
N GLY A 34 -7.66 -11.53 -1.52
CA GLY A 34 -6.33 -11.51 -0.91
C GLY A 34 -6.05 -10.28 -0.03
N LEU A 35 -6.97 -9.31 0.03
CA LEU A 35 -6.78 -8.02 0.70
C LEU A 35 -7.76 -7.84 1.87
N VAL A 36 -7.38 -6.98 2.81
CA VAL A 36 -8.20 -6.65 3.98
C VAL A 36 -9.09 -5.45 3.65
N LEU A 37 -10.40 -5.66 3.75
CA LEU A 37 -11.37 -4.57 3.66
C LEU A 37 -11.35 -3.75 4.97
N VAL A 38 -11.17 -2.44 4.84
CA VAL A 38 -11.19 -1.50 5.95
C VAL A 38 -12.58 -0.92 6.14
N ASP A 39 -13.08 -0.99 7.38
CA ASP A 39 -14.28 -0.27 7.80
C ASP A 39 -13.98 1.23 7.94
N THR A 40 -14.68 2.04 7.14
CA THR A 40 -14.50 3.49 7.11
C THR A 40 -15.44 4.24 8.04
N THR A 41 -16.34 3.55 8.76
CA THR A 41 -17.37 4.16 9.61
C THR A 41 -16.81 5.10 10.67
N GLN A 42 -15.62 4.79 11.20
CA GLN A 42 -14.95 5.59 12.23
C GLN A 42 -14.01 6.67 11.65
N MET A 43 -13.85 6.73 10.32
CA MET A 43 -13.03 7.77 9.71
C MET A 43 -13.71 9.14 9.78
N LYS A 44 -12.91 10.20 9.90
CA LYS A 44 -13.40 11.58 9.84
C LYS A 44 -14.19 11.78 8.54
N SER A 45 -15.45 12.19 8.61
CA SER A 45 -16.28 12.35 7.42
C SER A 45 -15.77 13.46 6.49
N ALA A 46 -15.08 14.48 7.02
CA ALA A 46 -14.42 15.49 6.19
C ALA A 46 -13.29 14.88 5.33
N PHE A 47 -12.55 13.91 5.88
CA PHE A 47 -11.49 13.19 5.16
C PHE A 47 -12.09 12.34 4.03
N LEU A 48 -13.10 11.52 4.34
CA LEU A 48 -13.83 10.76 3.32
C LEU A 48 -14.43 11.66 2.23
N GLY A 49 -14.93 12.84 2.62
CA GLY A 49 -15.44 13.85 1.69
C GLY A 49 -14.40 14.35 0.69
N CYS A 50 -13.13 14.51 1.12
CA CYS A 50 -12.02 14.86 0.22
C CYS A 50 -11.73 13.74 -0.78
N ILE A 51 -11.68 12.50 -0.31
CA ILE A 51 -11.43 11.32 -1.16
C ILE A 51 -12.52 11.17 -2.21
N HIS A 52 -13.79 11.23 -1.79
CA HIS A 52 -14.93 11.16 -2.71
C HIS A 52 -14.94 12.30 -3.73
N ARG A 53 -14.57 13.53 -3.34
CA ARG A 53 -14.43 14.65 -4.29
C ARG A 53 -13.34 14.40 -5.32
N PHE A 54 -12.18 13.92 -4.89
CA PHE A 54 -11.07 13.59 -5.78
C PHE A 54 -11.43 12.48 -6.77
N ILE A 55 -12.06 11.41 -6.28
CA ILE A 55 -12.53 10.28 -7.10
C ILE A 55 -13.52 10.75 -8.18
N LYS A 56 -14.41 11.69 -7.86
CA LYS A 56 -15.33 12.28 -8.84
C LYS A 56 -14.65 13.10 -9.93
N GLN A 57 -13.46 13.67 -9.67
CA GLN A 57 -12.67 14.37 -10.68
C GLN A 57 -12.02 13.43 -11.70
N HIS A 58 -11.93 12.13 -11.37
CA HIS A 58 -11.26 11.11 -12.17
C HIS A 58 -12.25 10.02 -12.63
N PRO A 59 -13.26 10.32 -13.48
CA PRO A 59 -14.34 9.38 -13.80
C PRO A 59 -13.90 8.17 -14.63
N ARG A 60 -12.70 8.20 -15.23
CA ARG A 60 -12.16 7.11 -16.05
C ARG A 60 -11.39 6.07 -15.24
N ASP A 61 -11.06 6.39 -13.99
CA ASP A 61 -10.27 5.54 -13.11
C ASP A 61 -11.17 4.78 -12.14
N ASN A 62 -10.88 3.49 -11.96
CA ASN A 62 -11.65 2.57 -11.11
C ASN A 62 -10.94 2.23 -9.80
N ALA A 63 -9.65 2.55 -9.70
CA ALA A 63 -8.83 2.29 -8.54
C ALA A 63 -7.91 3.48 -8.25
N PHE A 64 -7.68 3.73 -6.97
CA PHE A 64 -6.89 4.84 -6.45
C PHE A 64 -5.92 4.35 -5.40
N ILE A 65 -4.83 5.07 -5.22
CA ILE A 65 -3.87 4.87 -4.14
C ILE A 65 -4.00 6.01 -3.16
N LEU A 66 -4.05 5.68 -1.87
CA LEU A 66 -3.98 6.60 -0.76
C LEU A 66 -2.81 6.21 0.14
N GLU A 67 -1.86 7.12 0.28
CA GLU A 67 -0.63 6.89 1.03
C GLU A 67 -0.26 8.08 1.92
N SER A 68 0.61 7.83 2.89
CA SER A 68 1.14 8.90 3.73
C SER A 68 1.97 9.88 2.90
N GLY A 69 1.61 11.16 2.96
CA GLY A 69 2.22 12.19 2.13
C GLY A 69 3.46 12.84 2.72
N TYR A 70 4.45 13.09 1.86
CA TYR A 70 5.62 13.92 2.14
C TYR A 70 5.38 15.28 1.47
N GLY A 71 4.72 16.20 2.19
CA GLY A 71 4.21 17.45 1.60
C GLY A 71 4.91 18.73 2.07
N TYR A 72 5.76 18.65 3.09
CA TYR A 72 6.40 19.82 3.70
C TYR A 72 7.91 19.68 3.69
N GLU A 73 8.56 20.74 3.24
CA GLU A 73 10.00 20.91 3.34
C GLU A 73 10.32 21.65 4.64
N ASP A 74 11.05 21.01 5.53
CA ASP A 74 11.58 21.60 6.75
C ASP A 74 13.09 21.74 6.63
N HIS A 75 13.61 22.97 6.54
CA HIS A 75 15.04 23.25 6.42
C HIS A 75 15.77 22.46 5.30
N GLY A 76 15.15 22.31 4.12
CA GLY A 76 15.71 21.55 2.99
C GLY A 76 15.42 20.06 3.03
N VAL A 77 14.70 19.56 4.04
CA VAL A 77 14.33 18.15 4.18
C VAL A 77 12.83 17.99 3.93
N ILE A 78 12.46 17.33 2.84
CA ILE A 78 11.09 16.90 2.61
C ILE A 78 10.81 15.73 3.57
N THR A 79 9.94 15.97 4.55
CA THR A 79 9.60 14.96 5.56
C THR A 79 8.13 14.57 5.46
N ASN A 80 7.82 13.31 5.79
CA ASN A 80 6.44 12.90 6.09
C ASN A 80 5.93 13.57 7.36
N GLY A 81 6.80 14.33 8.04
CA GLY A 81 6.55 15.29 9.11
C GLY A 81 5.33 14.87 9.88
N VAL A 82 5.47 14.04 10.91
CA VAL A 82 4.36 13.78 11.83
C VAL A 82 3.95 15.13 12.38
N TYR A 83 3.00 15.84 11.78
CA TYR A 83 2.77 17.22 12.16
C TYR A 83 2.04 17.20 13.47
N ILE A 84 2.38 18.15 14.33
CA ILE A 84 1.91 18.17 15.72
C ILE A 84 0.38 18.16 15.80
N ASN A 85 -0.27 18.71 14.78
CA ASN A 85 -1.71 18.90 14.74
C ASN A 85 -2.36 18.35 13.46
N ASN A 86 -1.60 17.77 12.52
CA ASN A 86 -2.13 17.37 11.23
C ASN A 86 -1.45 16.12 10.66
N ASP A 87 -2.16 15.42 9.79
CA ASP A 87 -1.59 14.42 8.90
C ASP A 87 -1.78 14.87 7.45
N ILE A 88 -0.84 14.50 6.58
CA ILE A 88 -0.93 14.70 5.13
C ILE A 88 -1.00 13.34 4.46
N PHE A 89 -1.95 13.18 3.56
CA PHE A 89 -2.07 12.03 2.68
C PHE A 89 -1.90 12.47 1.23
N ILE A 90 -1.36 11.59 0.38
CA ILE A 90 -1.38 11.74 -1.07
C ILE A 90 -2.46 10.81 -1.61
N ILE A 91 -3.24 11.31 -2.56
CA ILE A 91 -4.20 10.51 -3.33
C ILE A 91 -3.94 10.70 -4.83
N HIS A 92 -3.96 9.60 -5.57
CA HIS A 92 -3.83 9.62 -7.03
C HIS A 92 -4.49 8.37 -7.66
N PRO A 93 -4.78 8.38 -8.97
CA PRO A 93 -5.19 7.18 -9.70
C PRO A 93 -4.13 6.08 -9.60
N ALA A 94 -4.57 4.83 -9.46
CA ALA A 94 -3.66 3.68 -9.41
C ALA A 94 -3.05 3.41 -10.80
N TYR A 95 -1.77 3.03 -10.84
CA TYR A 95 -1.04 2.71 -12.07
C TYR A 95 -0.11 1.51 -11.85
N HIS A 96 0.21 0.79 -12.92
CA HIS A 96 0.82 -0.55 -12.82
C HIS A 96 2.13 -0.56 -12.02
N ASP A 97 2.97 0.43 -12.28
CA ASP A 97 4.36 0.46 -11.82
C ASP A 97 4.51 1.14 -10.43
N ALA A 98 3.40 1.43 -9.73
CA ALA A 98 3.40 2.29 -8.54
C ALA A 98 4.27 1.81 -7.37
N PHE A 99 4.46 0.50 -7.26
CA PHE A 99 5.23 -0.13 -6.18
C PHE A 99 6.52 -0.78 -6.68
N MET A 100 6.90 -0.52 -7.93
CA MET A 100 8.11 -1.04 -8.56
C MET A 100 9.16 0.07 -8.51
N GLY A 101 10.06 0.04 -7.52
CA GLY A 101 11.03 1.14 -7.39
C GLY A 101 12.02 1.07 -6.24
N GLY A 102 11.82 0.17 -5.27
CA GLY A 102 12.86 -0.17 -4.29
C GLY A 102 13.38 0.96 -3.40
N GLU A 103 12.79 2.16 -3.38
CA GLU A 103 13.43 3.30 -2.72
C GLU A 103 13.48 3.16 -1.19
N TRP A 104 12.57 2.43 -0.54
CA TRP A 104 12.60 2.23 0.92
C TRP A 104 11.89 0.94 1.41
N SER A 105 12.12 -0.19 0.77
CA SER A 105 11.53 -1.45 1.22
C SER A 105 12.44 -2.66 0.97
N VAL A 106 12.27 -3.69 1.80
CA VAL A 106 13.00 -4.97 1.66
C VAL A 106 12.62 -5.69 0.35
N ASP A 107 11.46 -5.36 -0.21
CA ASP A 107 10.90 -5.86 -1.48
C ASP A 107 9.85 -4.85 -2.00
N ASP A 108 9.34 -5.00 -3.23
CA ASP A 108 8.22 -4.21 -3.74
C ASP A 108 7.01 -4.32 -2.78
N MET A 109 6.50 -3.18 -2.31
CA MET A 109 5.50 -3.12 -1.25
C MET A 109 4.10 -2.82 -1.81
N TYR A 110 3.31 -3.86 -2.03
CA TYR A 110 1.93 -3.74 -2.51
C TYR A 110 0.94 -3.59 -1.35
N PRO A 111 -0.15 -2.82 -1.54
CA PRO A 111 -1.12 -2.55 -0.49
C PRO A 111 -1.84 -3.84 -0.07
N SER A 112 -1.86 -4.13 1.23
CA SER A 112 -2.62 -5.27 1.78
C SER A 112 -4.04 -4.88 2.20
N HIS A 113 -4.35 -3.57 2.23
CA HIS A 113 -5.63 -3.03 2.69
C HIS A 113 -6.29 -2.16 1.61
N TYR A 114 -7.62 -2.14 1.63
CA TYR A 114 -8.41 -1.28 0.76
C TYR A 114 -9.75 -0.91 1.40
N PHE A 115 -10.41 0.10 0.85
CA PHE A 115 -11.83 0.35 1.06
C PHE A 115 -12.49 0.76 -0.26
N ARG A 116 -13.81 0.96 -0.24
CA ARG A 116 -14.59 1.36 -1.42
C ARG A 116 -15.29 2.69 -1.23
N ILE A 117 -15.34 3.48 -2.30
CA ILE A 117 -16.19 4.67 -2.44
C ILE A 117 -16.83 4.59 -3.82
N ASP A 118 -18.16 4.64 -3.90
CA ASP A 118 -18.93 4.58 -5.16
C ASP A 118 -18.48 3.42 -6.07
N ASP A 119 -18.38 2.21 -5.52
CA ASP A 119 -17.87 0.98 -6.16
C ASP A 119 -16.40 0.99 -6.61
N ARG A 120 -15.70 2.12 -6.43
CA ARG A 120 -14.29 2.27 -6.78
C ARG A 120 -13.37 1.91 -5.62
N ILE A 121 -12.22 1.34 -5.95
CA ILE A 121 -11.27 0.80 -4.99
C ILE A 121 -10.30 1.91 -4.57
N VAL A 122 -10.08 2.05 -3.25
CA VAL A 122 -9.01 2.89 -2.71
C VAL A 122 -8.06 1.99 -1.94
N PHE A 123 -6.87 1.79 -2.49
CA PHE A 123 -5.80 1.07 -1.84
C PHE A 123 -5.17 1.92 -0.74
N LEU A 124 -4.89 1.29 0.40
CA LEU A 124 -4.23 1.92 1.54
C LEU A 124 -2.80 1.40 1.62
N CYS A 125 -1.84 2.28 1.37
CA CYS A 125 -0.42 1.94 1.45
C CYS A 125 0.08 2.24 2.87
N SER A 126 0.54 1.20 3.56
CA SER A 126 1.11 1.30 4.90
C SER A 126 2.53 0.78 4.92
N ARG A 127 3.40 1.37 5.74
CA ARG A 127 4.73 0.81 5.98
C ARG A 127 4.68 -0.61 6.55
N ALA A 128 3.58 -0.97 7.20
CA ALA A 128 3.35 -2.31 7.71
C ALA A 128 3.23 -3.36 6.60
N ASP A 129 2.88 -2.94 5.38
CA ASP A 129 2.76 -3.85 4.24
C ASP A 129 4.09 -4.56 3.96
N SER A 130 5.24 -3.89 4.21
CA SER A 130 6.57 -4.48 4.03
C SER A 130 6.85 -5.74 4.89
N PHE A 131 6.06 -5.97 5.95
CA PHE A 131 6.16 -7.16 6.80
C PHE A 131 5.18 -8.28 6.41
N THR A 132 4.38 -8.08 5.36
CA THR A 132 3.38 -9.05 4.89
C THR A 132 3.88 -9.84 3.68
N LYS A 133 3.27 -11.00 3.40
CA LYS A 133 3.61 -11.82 2.23
C LYS A 133 3.13 -11.11 0.95
N GLN A 134 4.08 -10.56 0.19
CA GLN A 134 3.80 -9.70 -0.97
C GLN A 134 3.15 -10.42 -2.16
N GLU A 135 3.39 -11.71 -2.37
CA GLU A 135 2.91 -12.43 -3.57
C GLU A 135 1.39 -12.30 -3.78
N LYS A 136 0.61 -12.37 -2.70
CA LYS A 136 -0.84 -12.22 -2.77
C LYS A 136 -1.26 -10.77 -3.07
N CYS A 137 -0.65 -9.81 -2.39
CA CYS A 137 -0.93 -8.38 -2.58
C CYS A 137 -0.58 -7.93 -4.00
N ARG A 138 0.60 -8.34 -4.49
CA ARG A 138 1.07 -8.11 -5.85
C ARG A 138 0.11 -8.67 -6.89
N LYS A 139 -0.31 -9.93 -6.73
CA LYS A 139 -1.25 -10.57 -7.66
C LYS A 139 -2.60 -9.86 -7.66
N ALA A 140 -3.14 -9.51 -6.49
CA ALA A 140 -4.39 -8.76 -6.36
C ALA A 140 -4.31 -7.41 -7.07
N TYR A 141 -3.24 -6.64 -6.80
CA TYR A 141 -3.04 -5.33 -7.40
C TYR A 141 -3.01 -5.38 -8.93
N HIS A 142 -2.18 -6.27 -9.51
CA HIS A 142 -2.02 -6.38 -10.97
C HIS A 142 -3.23 -7.00 -11.69
N GLN A 143 -4.11 -7.70 -10.97
CA GLN A 143 -5.41 -8.11 -11.51
C GLN A 143 -6.40 -6.94 -11.62
N ILE A 144 -6.25 -5.90 -10.79
CA ILE A 144 -7.12 -4.72 -10.75
C ILE A 144 -6.55 -3.59 -11.61
N VAL A 145 -5.24 -3.43 -11.64
CA VAL A 145 -4.51 -2.32 -12.27
C VAL A 145 -3.71 -2.85 -13.46
N PRO A 146 -4.23 -2.74 -14.70
CA PRO A 146 -3.55 -3.28 -15.88
C PRO A 146 -2.29 -2.50 -16.24
N ASP A 147 -1.38 -3.17 -16.94
CA ASP A 147 -0.08 -2.64 -17.42
C ASP A 147 -0.18 -1.43 -18.37
N SER A 148 -1.33 -1.24 -19.01
CA SER A 148 -1.65 -0.05 -19.81
C SER A 148 -1.74 1.24 -19.00
N LEU A 149 -1.98 1.17 -17.68
CA LEU A 149 -2.08 2.34 -16.82
C LEU A 149 -0.70 2.80 -16.37
N ARG A 150 -0.32 4.00 -16.81
CA ARG A 150 0.94 4.67 -16.47
C ARG A 150 0.73 5.77 -15.45
N VAL A 151 1.82 6.13 -14.77
CA VAL A 151 1.85 7.26 -13.83
C VAL A 151 1.40 8.55 -14.52
N ARG A 152 0.57 9.33 -13.83
CA ARG A 152 0.13 10.66 -14.25
C ARG A 152 0.42 11.63 -13.11
N TYR A 153 1.62 12.22 -13.12
CA TYR A 153 2.09 13.08 -12.03
C TYR A 153 1.23 14.33 -11.82
N ASP A 154 0.56 14.82 -12.86
CA ASP A 154 -0.33 15.98 -12.76
C ASP A 154 -1.66 15.65 -12.05
N ASP A 155 -1.99 14.37 -11.90
CA ASP A 155 -3.24 13.88 -11.29
C ASP A 155 -3.10 13.59 -9.80
N LEU A 156 -1.99 14.00 -9.15
CA LEU A 156 -1.81 13.81 -7.70
C LEU A 156 -2.42 14.96 -6.91
N ALA A 157 -3.03 14.63 -5.76
CA ALA A 157 -3.53 15.60 -4.81
C ALA A 157 -3.10 15.25 -3.38
N PHE A 158 -3.12 16.25 -2.51
CA PHE A 158 -2.83 16.14 -1.10
C PHE A 158 -4.10 16.31 -0.28
N ILE A 159 -4.23 15.56 0.80
CA ILE A 159 -5.29 15.74 1.79
C ILE A 159 -4.65 16.10 3.12
N LEU A 160 -4.86 17.33 3.57
CA LEU A 160 -4.43 17.79 4.90
C LEU A 160 -5.58 17.56 5.89
N VAL A 161 -5.32 16.78 6.94
CA VAL A 161 -6.31 16.39 7.96
C VAL A 161 -5.91 16.98 9.31
N GLU A 162 -6.78 17.74 9.96
CA GLU A 162 -6.52 18.22 11.33
C GLU A 162 -6.81 17.09 12.33
N HIS A 163 -5.90 16.88 13.29
CA HIS A 163 -6.07 15.89 14.35
C HIS A 163 -7.31 16.18 15.19
N LYS A 164 -7.55 17.46 15.52
CA LYS A 164 -8.71 17.91 16.31
C LYS A 164 -9.93 18.19 15.44
N GLY A 165 -11.09 17.70 15.87
CA GLY A 165 -12.36 17.91 15.19
C GLY A 165 -12.50 17.10 13.89
N ASN A 166 -13.46 17.48 13.05
CA ASN A 166 -13.74 16.82 11.77
C ASN A 166 -13.42 17.75 10.59
N LYS A 167 -12.13 17.94 10.33
CA LYS A 167 -11.67 18.86 9.29
C LYS A 167 -10.60 18.20 8.41
N ALA A 168 -10.80 18.35 7.10
CA ALA A 168 -9.82 17.98 6.10
C ALA A 168 -9.99 18.90 4.89
N VAL A 169 -8.91 19.07 4.11
CA VAL A 169 -8.93 19.85 2.88
C VAL A 169 -8.14 19.12 1.79
N LEU A 170 -8.72 19.04 0.60
CA LEU A 170 -8.07 18.57 -0.62
C LEU A 170 -7.30 19.73 -1.25
N LEU A 171 -6.04 19.51 -1.57
CA LEU A 171 -5.08 20.52 -2.01
C LEU A 171 -4.27 20.01 -3.20
N SER A 172 -3.86 20.90 -4.08
CA SER A 172 -2.83 20.63 -5.09
C SER A 172 -1.42 20.63 -4.48
N GLY A 173 -0.43 20.19 -5.27
CA GLY A 173 0.99 20.27 -4.89
C GLY A 173 1.46 21.70 -4.59
N ASP A 174 0.99 22.69 -5.35
CA ASP A 174 1.33 24.09 -5.10
C ASP A 174 0.68 24.65 -3.84
N GLU A 175 -0.56 24.22 -3.56
CA GLU A 175 -1.29 24.67 -2.38
C GLU A 175 -0.67 24.11 -1.10
N ILE A 176 -0.28 22.83 -1.08
CA ILE A 176 0.34 22.23 0.11
C ILE A 176 1.70 22.86 0.41
N ARG A 177 2.53 23.14 -0.60
CA ARG A 177 3.83 23.82 -0.43
C ARG A 177 3.72 25.22 0.16
N LYS A 178 2.59 25.90 -0.07
CA LYS A 178 2.30 27.24 0.48
C LYS A 178 1.73 27.18 1.90
N ARG A 179 1.31 26.00 2.40
CA ARG A 179 0.79 25.88 3.76
C ARG A 179 1.92 26.01 4.77
N LYS A 180 1.67 26.85 5.79
CA LYS A 180 2.49 26.87 7.00
C LYS A 180 1.99 25.77 7.93
N ILE A 181 2.75 24.69 8.05
CA ILE A 181 2.43 23.56 8.92
C ILE A 181 3.54 23.47 9.96
N CYS A 182 3.19 23.36 11.24
CA CYS A 182 4.18 23.24 12.31
C CYS A 182 4.85 21.85 12.25
N PRO A 183 6.16 21.77 11.96
CA PRO A 183 6.87 20.49 11.92
C PRO A 183 7.12 19.98 13.34
N ILE A 184 7.19 18.66 13.52
CA ILE A 184 7.60 18.05 14.80
C ILE A 184 9.04 18.37 15.18
N SER A 185 9.86 18.80 14.23
CA SER A 185 11.24 19.24 14.48
C SER A 185 11.32 20.38 15.49
N ALA A 186 10.27 21.21 15.62
CA ALA A 186 10.17 22.23 16.66
C ALA A 186 10.22 21.63 18.09
N PHE A 187 9.96 20.33 18.24
CA PHE A 187 10.05 19.59 19.50
C PHE A 187 11.25 18.65 19.56
N ARG A 188 12.11 18.62 18.54
CA ARG A 188 13.32 17.79 18.55
C ARG A 188 14.45 18.57 19.20
N GLU A 189 15.08 17.97 20.20
CA GLU A 189 16.38 18.43 20.69
C GLU A 189 17.47 17.87 19.77
N VAL A 190 18.34 18.73 19.26
CA VAL A 190 19.48 18.30 18.44
C VAL A 190 20.51 17.66 19.36
N VAL A 191 20.52 16.33 19.40
CA VAL A 191 21.57 15.58 20.09
C VAL A 191 22.70 15.34 19.10
N LYS A 192 23.88 15.90 19.38
CA LYS A 192 25.09 15.55 18.62
C LYS A 192 25.46 14.11 18.97
N PHE A 193 25.44 13.22 17.99
CA PHE A 193 25.95 11.87 18.19
C PHE A 193 27.41 11.94 18.64
N MET A 194 27.69 11.44 19.83
CA MET A 194 29.04 11.22 20.32
C MET A 194 29.34 9.73 20.15
N ALA A 195 30.23 9.42 19.21
CA ALA A 195 30.70 8.04 19.07
C ALA A 195 31.28 7.55 20.40
N PRO A 196 30.95 6.32 20.83
CA PRO A 196 31.60 5.74 22.00
C PRO A 196 33.12 5.76 21.78
N LYS A 197 33.87 6.10 22.84
CA LYS A 197 35.33 5.96 22.80
C LYS A 197 35.61 4.48 22.58
N VAL A 198 36.27 4.15 21.48
CA VAL A 198 36.88 2.83 21.32
C VAL A 198 37.85 2.72 22.49
N ALA A 199 37.61 1.78 23.40
CA ALA A 199 38.63 1.43 24.37
C ALA A 199 39.82 0.95 23.53
N ASP A 200 40.99 1.53 23.73
CA ASP A 200 42.23 0.89 23.30
C ASP A 200 42.23 -0.48 23.99
N GLU A 201 41.73 -1.51 23.30
CA GLU A 201 42.09 -2.87 23.62
C GLU A 201 43.60 -2.87 23.51
N GLY A 202 44.24 -2.84 24.68
CA GLY A 202 45.67 -2.97 24.78
C GLY A 202 46.04 -4.19 23.97
N LEU A 203 46.66 -3.96 22.83
CA LEU A 203 47.56 -4.91 22.20
C LEU A 203 48.69 -5.10 23.21
N GLY A 204 48.41 -5.91 24.23
CA GLY A 204 49.41 -6.53 25.07
C GLY A 204 50.20 -7.47 24.17
N ASN A 205 51.19 -6.90 23.51
CA ASN A 205 52.38 -7.66 23.17
C ASN A 205 53.09 -7.90 24.51
N GLU A 206 52.88 -9.08 25.09
CA GLU A 206 53.88 -9.86 25.84
C GLU A 206 53.38 -11.29 26.05
#